data_AF-W2T813-F1
#
_entry.id   AF-W2T813-F1
#
_cell.length_a   1.000
_cell.length_b   1.000
_cell.length_c   1.000
_cell.angle_alpha   90.00
_cell.angle_beta   90.00
_cell.angle_gamma   90.00
#
_symmetry.space_group_name_H-M   'P 1'
#
loop_
_entity.id
_entity.type
_entity.pdbx_description
1 polymer ?
#
loop_
_entity_poly.entity_id
_entity_poly.type
_entity_poly.pdbx_seq_one_letter_code
_entity_poly.pdbx_strand_id
1 'polypeptide(L)'
;MKKLLVLIALMVTVYSAWDGKTPDIPGISAESMKKLREMLTPRPANKEAFKQVMEKWKSTLSATEKAAADAHREKMIKLKEQLAKRAS
;
A
#
# COMPACT_ATOMS: atom_id res chain seq x y z
N MET A 1 -2.35 -6.78 -13.82
CA MET A 1 -2.33 -7.67 -12.63
C MET A 1 -0.96 -7.77 -11.94
N LYS A 2 0.18 -7.91 -12.65
CA LYS A 2 1.53 -7.99 -12.01
C LYS A 2 1.96 -6.71 -11.23
N LYS A 3 1.56 -5.52 -11.69
CA LYS A 3 1.93 -4.22 -11.09
C LYS A 3 1.35 -4.02 -9.68
N LEU A 4 0.22 -4.66 -9.38
CA LEU A 4 -0.49 -4.55 -8.10
C LEU A 4 0.14 -5.37 -6.96
N LEU A 5 0.74 -6.51 -7.27
CA LEU A 5 1.42 -7.34 -6.27
C LEU A 5 2.64 -6.63 -5.68
N VAL A 6 3.25 -5.71 -6.44
CA VAL A 6 4.40 -4.90 -6.01
C VAL A 6 4.00 -3.87 -4.96
N LEU A 7 2.80 -3.29 -5.04
CA LEU A 7 2.33 -2.31 -4.05
C LEU A 7 2.01 -3.00 -2.71
N ILE A 8 1.43 -4.20 -2.78
CA ILE A 8 1.23 -5.05 -1.62
C ILE A 8 2.58 -5.48 -1.04
N ALA A 9 3.55 -5.86 -1.87
CA ALA A 9 4.89 -6.20 -1.41
C ALA A 9 5.62 -5.00 -0.74
N LEU A 10 5.43 -3.78 -1.23
CA LEU A 10 5.92 -2.55 -0.60
C LEU A 10 5.23 -2.30 0.76
N MET A 11 3.92 -2.50 0.86
CA MET A 11 3.24 -2.37 2.15
C MET A 11 3.58 -3.50 3.13
N VAL A 12 3.86 -4.72 2.66
CA VAL A 12 4.32 -5.83 3.50
C VAL A 12 5.75 -5.61 4.00
N THR A 13 6.58 -4.90 3.24
CA THR A 13 7.90 -4.46 3.74
C THR A 13 7.75 -3.35 4.76
N VAL A 14 6.81 -2.41 4.56
CA VAL A 14 6.42 -1.43 5.58
C VAL A 14 5.89 -2.14 6.83
N TYR A 15 5.09 -3.21 6.71
CA TYR A 15 4.55 -3.97 7.85
C TYR A 15 5.61 -4.41 8.88
N SER A 16 6.81 -4.77 8.43
CA SER A 16 7.93 -5.13 9.32
C SER A 16 8.44 -3.94 10.16
N ALA A 17 8.34 -2.72 9.63
CA ALA A 17 8.70 -1.46 10.29
C ALA A 17 7.46 -0.65 10.72
N TRP A 18 6.27 -1.24 10.65
CA TRP A 18 5.00 -0.55 10.82
C TRP A 18 4.62 -0.52 12.30
N ASP A 19 4.55 0.69 12.84
CA ASP A 19 4.12 1.00 14.21
C ASP A 19 2.58 1.00 14.39
N GLY A 20 1.83 0.52 13.39
CA GLY A 20 0.36 0.56 13.40
C GLY A 20 -0.24 1.82 12.77
N LYS A 21 0.57 2.82 12.38
CA LYS A 21 0.11 4.00 11.62
C LYS A 21 0.25 3.80 10.12
N THR A 22 -0.86 3.65 9.41
CA THR A 22 -0.88 3.61 7.94
C THR A 22 -0.90 5.04 7.40
N PRO A 23 0.17 5.53 6.74
CA PRO A 23 0.18 6.86 6.15
C PRO A 23 -0.89 6.98 5.07
N ASP A 24 -1.52 8.15 4.98
CA ASP A 24 -2.55 8.42 3.97
C ASP A 24 -1.97 8.37 2.56
N ILE A 25 -2.67 7.69 1.66
CA ILE A 25 -2.27 7.54 0.27
C ILE A 25 -2.99 8.62 -0.54
N PRO A 26 -2.27 9.56 -1.17
CA PRO A 26 -2.89 10.63 -1.93
C PRO A 26 -3.69 10.06 -3.10
N GLY A 27 -4.95 10.48 -3.22
CA GLY A 27 -5.90 10.03 -4.25
C GLY A 27 -6.73 8.80 -3.87
N ILE A 28 -6.56 8.25 -2.67
CA ILE A 28 -7.52 7.33 -2.06
C ILE A 28 -8.47 8.12 -1.14
N SER A 29 -9.75 7.78 -1.15
CA SER A 29 -10.73 8.47 -0.30
C SER A 29 -10.45 8.20 1.18
N ALA A 30 -10.73 9.18 2.04
CA ALA A 30 -10.58 9.03 3.49
C ALA A 30 -11.39 7.85 4.05
N GLU A 31 -12.55 7.54 3.47
CA GLU A 31 -13.37 6.38 3.85
C GLU A 31 -12.67 5.05 3.54
N SER A 32 -12.07 4.92 2.35
CA SER A 32 -11.29 3.75 1.97
C SER A 32 -10.07 3.57 2.86
N MET A 33 -9.35 4.66 3.18
CA MET A 33 -8.23 4.62 4.13
C MET A 33 -8.68 4.27 5.56
N LYS A 34 -9.85 4.74 5.99
CA LYS A 34 -10.45 4.38 7.28
C LYS A 34 -10.75 2.89 7.34
N LYS A 35 -11.41 2.34 6.32
CA LYS A 35 -11.65 0.88 6.17
C LYS A 35 -10.35 0.08 6.23
N LEU A 36 -9.28 0.56 5.58
CA LEU A 36 -7.97 -0.10 5.66
C LEU A 36 -7.44 -0.14 7.10
N ARG A 37 -7.49 0.98 7.81
CA ARG A 37 -7.04 1.07 9.21
C ARG A 37 -7.86 0.16 10.12
N GLU A 38 -9.17 0.10 9.91
CA GLU A 38 -10.05 -0.81 10.63
C GLU A 38 -9.72 -2.28 10.34
N MET A 39 -9.48 -2.67 9.07
CA MET A 39 -9.12 -4.05 8.74
C MET A 39 -7.73 -4.45 9.23
N LEU A 40 -6.84 -3.48 9.43
CA LEU A 40 -5.51 -3.68 10.00
C LEU A 40 -5.47 -3.57 11.52
N THR A 41 -6.62 -3.36 12.17
CA THR A 41 -6.77 -3.26 13.63
C THR A 41 -7.77 -4.33 14.12
N PRO A 42 -7.36 -5.30 14.94
CA PRO A 42 -6.04 -5.47 15.52
C PRO A 42 -4.98 -5.83 14.47
N ARG A 43 -3.71 -5.55 14.78
CA ARG A 43 -2.58 -5.81 13.89
C ARG A 43 -2.62 -7.26 13.41
N PRO A 44 -2.64 -7.51 12.09
CA PRO A 44 -2.68 -8.88 11.56
C PRO A 44 -1.46 -9.66 12.04
N ALA A 45 -1.65 -10.91 12.47
CA ALA A 45 -0.61 -11.68 13.17
C ALA A 45 0.66 -11.95 12.33
N ASN A 46 0.52 -11.99 10.99
CA ASN A 46 1.62 -12.31 10.08
C ASN A 46 1.47 -11.60 8.73
N LYS A 47 2.53 -11.67 7.92
CA LYS A 47 2.60 -11.07 6.58
C LYS A 47 1.51 -11.58 5.64
N GLU A 48 1.08 -12.83 5.81
CA GLU A 48 0.06 -13.46 4.98
C GLU A 48 -1.34 -12.92 5.29
N ALA A 49 -1.67 -12.78 6.58
CA ALA A 49 -2.87 -12.11 7.05
C ALA A 49 -2.91 -10.65 6.60
N PHE A 50 -1.78 -9.93 6.69
CA PHE A 50 -1.66 -8.58 6.16
C PHE A 50 -1.91 -8.53 4.65
N LYS A 51 -1.33 -9.46 3.88
CA LYS A 51 -1.57 -9.58 2.44
C LYS A 51 -3.06 -9.79 2.14
N GLN A 52 -3.74 -10.68 2.86
CA GLN A 52 -5.18 -10.92 2.67
C GLN A 52 -6.03 -9.68 2.97
N VAL A 53 -5.73 -8.96 4.05
CA VAL A 53 -6.39 -7.68 4.38
C VAL A 53 -6.20 -6.67 3.25
N MET A 54 -4.97 -6.53 2.75
CA MET A 54 -4.65 -5.64 1.64
C MET A 54 -5.40 -6.01 0.35
N GLU A 55 -5.52 -7.30 0.04
CA GLU A 55 -6.28 -7.77 -1.12
C GLU A 55 -7.78 -7.52 -0.96
N LYS A 56 -8.32 -7.69 0.25
CA LYS A 56 -9.72 -7.41 0.55
C LYS A 56 -10.02 -5.91 0.45
N TRP A 57 -9.18 -5.07 1.05
CA TRP A 57 -9.28 -3.62 0.96
C TRP A 57 -9.20 -3.13 -0.49
N LYS A 58 -8.27 -3.67 -1.29
CA LYS A 58 -8.15 -3.37 -2.72
C LYS A 58 -9.41 -3.70 -3.51
N SER A 59 -10.12 -4.78 -3.15
CA SER A 59 -11.40 -5.11 -3.77
C SER A 59 -12.51 -4.11 -3.42
N THR A 60 -12.39 -3.41 -2.29
CA THR A 60 -13.28 -2.30 -1.92
C THR A 60 -12.97 -0.97 -2.62
N LEU A 61 -11.78 -0.83 -3.22
CA LEU A 61 -11.39 0.38 -3.94
C LEU A 61 -12.09 0.52 -5.29
N SER A 62 -12.53 1.75 -5.58
CA SER A 62 -13.08 2.14 -6.86
C SER A 62 -12.02 2.16 -7.97
N ALA A 63 -12.44 2.17 -9.24
CA ALA A 63 -11.51 2.24 -10.37
C ALA A 63 -10.58 3.48 -10.31
N THR A 64 -11.13 4.63 -9.88
CA THR A 64 -10.37 5.88 -9.68
C THR A 64 -9.32 5.75 -8.58
N GLU A 65 -9.67 5.12 -7.47
CA GLU A 65 -8.75 4.91 -6.34
C GLU A 65 -7.65 3.89 -6.70
N LYS A 66 -7.99 2.87 -7.50
CA LYS A 66 -7.00 1.94 -8.06
C LYS A 66 -5.99 2.66 -8.96
N ALA A 67 -6.44 3.64 -9.75
CA ALA A 67 -5.55 4.46 -10.57
C ALA A 67 -4.66 5.35 -9.70
N ALA A 68 -5.18 5.96 -8.64
CA ALA A 68 -4.38 6.73 -7.68
C ALA A 68 -3.31 5.88 -6.99
N ALA A 69 -3.65 4.65 -6.58
CA ALA A 69 -2.69 3.71 -6.03
C ALA A 69 -1.57 3.36 -7.04
N ASP A 70 -1.91 3.17 -8.32
CA ASP A 70 -0.91 2.91 -9.37
C ASP A 70 -0.03 4.14 -9.65
N ALA A 71 -0.58 5.35 -9.63
CA ALA A 71 0.20 6.58 -9.74
C ALA A 71 1.18 6.74 -8.57
N HIS A 72 0.75 6.43 -7.35
CA HIS A 72 1.62 6.43 -6.17
C HIS A 72 2.76 5.40 -6.31
N ARG A 73 2.49 4.23 -6.91
CA ARG A 73 3.51 3.22 -7.25
C ARG A 73 4.55 3.77 -8.20
N GLU A 74 4.15 4.38 -9.31
CA GLU A 74 5.08 4.92 -10.31
C GLU A 74 5.99 5.98 -9.69
N LYS A 75 5.44 6.84 -8.81
CA LYS A 75 6.22 7.83 -8.08
C LYS A 75 7.27 7.17 -7.17
N MET A 76 6.91 6.11 -6.45
CA MET A 76 7.84 5.40 -5.56
C MET A 76 8.92 4.62 -6.34
N ILE A 77 8.59 4.05 -7.49
CA ILE A 77 9.56 3.37 -8.37
C ILE A 77 10.56 4.37 -8.92
N LYS A 78 10.07 5.49 -9.48
CA LYS A 78 10.94 6.59 -9.94
C LYS A 78 11.81 7.13 -8.82
N LEU A 79 11.27 7.27 -7.61
CA LEU A 79 12.06 7.71 -6.45
C LEU A 79 13.16 6.70 -6.10
N LYS A 80 12.87 5.40 -6.11
CA LYS A 80 13.88 4.36 -5.89
C LYS A 80 14.97 4.38 -6.96
N GLU A 81 14.61 4.50 -8.23
CA GLU A 81 15.59 4.61 -9.33
C GLU A 81 16.43 5.88 -9.23
N GLN A 82 15.83 7.01 -8.87
CA GLN A 82 16.54 8.28 -8.62
C GLN A 82 17.52 8.17 -7.45
N LEU A 83 17.11 7.54 -6.35
CA LEU A 83 17.97 7.30 -5.20
C LEU A 83 19.11 6.36 -5.55
N ALA A 84 18.85 5.28 -6.30
CA ALA A 84 19.89 4.37 -6.77
C ALA A 84 20.92 5.08 -7.67
N LYS A 85 20.46 5.92 -8.61
CA LYS A 85 21.33 6.74 -9.46
C LYS A 85 22.15 7.77 -8.71
N ARG A 86 21.64 8.31 -7.59
CA ARG A 86 22.37 9.26 -6.72
C ARG A 86 23.37 8.58 -5.79
N ALA A 87 23.22 7.28 -5.56
CA ALA A 87 24.11 6.48 -4.73
C ALA A 87 25.18 5.73 -5.56
N SER A 88 25.19 5.90 -6.88
CA SER A 88 26.16 5.36 -7.83
C SER A 88 27.10 6.46 -8.31
#